data_AF-A0A349E816-F1
#
_entry.id   AF-A0A349E816-F1
#
_cell.length_a   1.000
_cell.length_b   1.000
_cell.length_c   1.000
_cell.angle_alpha   90.00
_cell.angle_beta   90.00
_cell.angle_gamma   90.00
#
_symmetry.space_group_name_H-M   'P 1'
#
loop_
_entity.id
_entity.type
_entity.pdbx_description
1 polymer ?
#
loop_
_entity_poly.entity_id
_entity_poly.type
_entity_poly.pdbx_seq_one_letter_code
_entity_poly.pdbx_strand_id
1 'polypeptide(L)'
;MFYGVLAIAGIGRDEAAANGLLPVINAAGTLVPIFHFEYLQEVRWLAIWEQLGGIVVALLCSMMLLLDVSGIELIAKKDLNPDHELEVMGYTNVVNGMLGGFPGVHDASDTALVDRLGGKDRLMGIVNAILVAAAILAGTEFMELVPTFLLGGLLIYVGLEFLIDWLWKARDELPLSDYVVVILILIVIIFSESCRASPSASLWPLLSSLCTIRS
;
A
#
# COMPACT_ATOMS: atom_id res chain seq x y z
N MET A 1 0.24 11.17 25.82
CA MET A 1 1.34 10.49 26.54
C MET A 1 2.71 10.91 26.02
N PHE A 2 3.05 10.71 24.74
CA PHE A 2 4.35 11.09 24.18
C PHE A 2 4.77 12.56 24.42
N TYR A 3 3.92 13.54 24.05
CA TYR A 3 4.19 14.95 24.32
C TYR A 3 4.27 15.32 25.80
N GLY A 4 3.59 14.56 26.67
CA GLY A 4 3.70 14.73 28.12
C GLY A 4 5.07 14.30 28.62
N VAL A 5 5.61 13.19 28.10
CA VAL A 5 6.98 12.74 28.40
C VAL A 5 8.01 13.73 27.84
N LEU A 6 7.79 14.27 26.64
CA LEU A 6 8.65 15.29 26.05
C LEU A 6 8.72 16.55 26.92
N ALA A 7 7.56 17.00 27.43
CA ALA A 7 7.46 18.17 28.31
C ALA A 7 8.12 17.93 29.67
N ILE A 8 8.00 16.73 30.25
CA ILE A 8 8.68 16.37 31.50
C ILE A 8 10.20 16.24 31.31
N ALA A 9 10.63 15.77 30.14
CA ALA A 9 12.05 15.64 29.79
C ALA A 9 12.71 16.98 29.37
N GLY A 10 11.92 18.05 29.19
CA GLY A 10 12.41 19.37 28.78
C GLY A 10 12.91 19.43 27.33
N ILE A 11 12.60 18.43 26.51
CA ILE A 11 13.08 18.33 25.13
C ILE A 11 12.17 19.16 24.22
N GLY A 12 12.75 20.11 23.48
CA GLY A 12 12.02 20.93 22.50
C GLY A 12 11.59 20.12 21.27
N ARG A 13 10.63 20.63 20.49
CA ARG A 13 10.17 19.96 19.25
C ARG A 13 11.31 19.77 18.24
N ASP A 14 12.15 20.79 18.10
CA ASP A 14 13.30 20.78 17.18
C ASP A 14 14.35 19.74 17.60
N GLU A 15 14.56 19.59 18.91
CA GLU A 15 15.48 18.61 19.49
C GLU A 15 14.90 17.18 19.41
N ALA A 16 13.58 17.02 19.55
CA ALA A 16 12.90 15.74 19.34
C ALA A 16 12.97 15.29 17.86
N ALA A 17 12.85 16.23 16.93
CA ALA A 17 13.01 15.97 15.50
C ALA A 17 14.47 15.64 15.15
N ALA A 18 15.45 16.35 15.73
CA ALA A 18 16.87 16.04 15.57
C ALA A 18 17.26 14.66 16.10
N ASN A 19 16.58 14.19 17.16
CA ASN A 19 16.75 12.85 17.72
C ASN A 19 15.94 11.76 16.98
N GLY A 20 15.27 12.08 15.87
CA GLY A 20 14.49 11.13 15.06
C GLY A 20 13.17 10.68 15.69
N LEU A 21 12.77 11.29 16.82
CA LEU A 21 11.51 10.98 17.50
C LEU A 21 10.29 11.55 16.75
N LEU A 22 10.50 12.65 16.03
CA LEU A 22 9.54 13.26 15.12
C LEU A 22 10.09 13.23 13.69
N PRO A 23 9.24 13.03 12.67
CA PRO A 23 9.66 13.07 11.27
C PRO A 23 9.98 14.52 10.87
N VAL A 24 11.12 14.72 10.20
CA VAL A 24 11.51 16.02 9.63
C VAL A 24 11.05 16.08 8.18
N ILE A 25 10.02 16.88 7.89
CA ILE A 25 9.51 17.05 6.53
C ILE A 25 10.10 18.33 5.93
N ASN A 26 11.19 18.18 5.17
CA ASN A 26 11.91 19.31 4.58
C ASN A 26 11.24 19.91 3.33
N ALA A 27 10.25 19.21 2.75
CA ALA A 27 9.50 19.68 1.59
C ALA A 27 8.11 19.01 1.55
N ALA A 28 7.07 19.81 1.73
CA ALA A 28 5.72 19.44 1.29
C ALA A 28 5.66 19.64 -0.22
N GLY A 29 5.50 18.56 -1.00
CA GLY A 29 5.12 18.72 -2.40
C GLY A 29 3.76 19.43 -2.52
N THR A 30 3.47 20.02 -3.68
CA THR A 30 2.13 20.59 -3.93
C THR A 30 1.08 19.48 -3.84
N LEU A 31 0.00 19.72 -3.07
CA LEU A 31 -1.08 18.75 -2.83
C LEU A 31 -1.82 18.30 -4.09
N VAL A 32 -1.76 19.10 -5.15
CA VAL A 32 -2.33 18.78 -6.46
C VAL A 32 -1.17 18.62 -7.42
N PRO A 33 -1.08 17.51 -8.19
CA PRO A 33 -0.20 17.50 -9.33
C PRO A 33 -0.71 18.56 -10.30
N ILE A 34 -0.04 19.71 -10.32
CA ILE A 34 -0.27 20.69 -11.37
C ILE A 34 0.29 20.02 -12.62
N PHE A 35 -0.60 19.55 -13.50
CA PHE A 35 -0.22 19.02 -14.80
C PHE A 35 0.49 20.12 -15.60
N HIS A 36 1.79 20.26 -15.39
CA HIS A 36 2.64 21.12 -16.17
C HIS A 36 2.92 20.41 -17.49
N PHE A 37 2.62 21.07 -18.61
CA PHE A 37 2.90 20.54 -19.95
C PHE A 37 4.38 20.22 -20.18
N GLU A 38 5.28 20.74 -19.32
CA GLU A 38 6.71 20.39 -19.29
C GLU A 38 6.95 18.93 -18.91
N TYR A 39 6.10 18.31 -18.07
CA TYR A 39 6.24 16.88 -17.72
C TYR A 39 6.08 15.96 -18.94
N LEU A 40 5.33 16.38 -19.96
CA LEU A 40 5.16 15.60 -21.20
C LEU A 40 6.46 15.45 -21.98
N GLN A 41 7.40 16.39 -21.82
CA GLN A 41 8.72 16.33 -22.44
C GLN A 41 9.69 15.42 -21.67
N GLU A 42 9.44 15.19 -20.38
CA GLU A 42 10.19 14.25 -19.55
C GLU A 42 9.65 12.82 -19.61
N VAL A 43 8.55 12.59 -20.34
CA VAL A 43 7.98 11.25 -20.53
C VAL A 43 8.98 10.38 -21.28
N ARG A 44 9.62 9.49 -20.53
CA ARG A 44 10.45 8.42 -21.08
C ARG A 44 9.56 7.32 -21.62
N TRP A 45 9.14 7.47 -22.87
CA TRP A 45 8.33 6.47 -23.60
C TRP A 45 8.92 5.07 -23.58
N LEU A 46 10.27 4.96 -23.54
CA LEU A 46 10.96 3.68 -23.41
C LEU A 46 10.71 3.00 -22.05
N ALA A 47 10.65 3.76 -20.96
CA ALA A 47 10.34 3.22 -19.63
C ALA A 47 8.88 2.75 -19.55
N ILE A 48 7.96 3.46 -20.21
CA ILE A 48 6.55 3.02 -20.34
C ILE A 48 6.47 1.70 -21.12
N TRP A 49 7.28 1.55 -22.16
CA TRP A 49 7.34 0.33 -22.95
C TRP A 49 7.89 -0.87 -22.16
N GLU A 50 8.92 -0.67 -21.34
CA GLU A 50 9.42 -1.70 -20.41
C GLU A 50 8.38 -2.06 -19.34
N GLN A 51 7.55 -1.10 -18.94
CA GLN A 51 6.45 -1.29 -17.99
C GLN A 51 5.19 -1.91 -18.61
N LEU A 52 5.12 -2.14 -19.93
CA LEU A 52 3.96 -2.78 -20.57
C LEU A 52 3.74 -4.22 -20.07
N GLY A 53 4.79 -4.90 -19.59
CA GLY A 53 4.65 -6.16 -18.85
C GLY A 53 3.77 -6.02 -17.60
N GLY A 54 3.64 -4.81 -17.05
CA GLY A 54 2.71 -4.44 -15.99
C GLY A 54 1.23 -4.51 -16.37
N ILE A 55 0.88 -4.62 -17.66
CA ILE A 55 -0.50 -4.97 -18.06
C ILE A 55 -0.87 -6.36 -17.53
N VAL A 56 0.10 -7.27 -17.40
CA VAL A 56 -0.11 -8.58 -16.74
C VAL A 56 -0.44 -8.39 -15.26
N VAL A 57 0.17 -7.39 -14.60
CA VAL A 57 -0.17 -7.03 -13.21
C VAL A 57 -1.60 -6.52 -13.13
N ALA A 58 -2.08 -5.75 -14.10
CA ALA A 58 -3.49 -5.33 -14.15
C ALA A 58 -4.46 -6.52 -14.28
N LEU A 59 -4.11 -7.55 -15.05
CA LEU A 59 -4.87 -8.81 -15.13
C LEU A 59 -4.80 -9.64 -13.83
N LEU A 60 -3.66 -9.64 -13.13
CA LEU A 60 -3.55 -10.29 -11.82
C LEU A 60 -4.36 -9.54 -10.77
N CYS A 61 -4.38 -8.21 -10.81
CA CYS A 61 -5.20 -7.39 -9.92
C CYS A 61 -6.70 -7.64 -10.12
N SER A 62 -7.16 -7.93 -11.35
CA SER A 62 -8.57 -8.30 -11.55
C SER A 62 -8.92 -9.66 -10.95
N MET A 63 -7.99 -10.63 -10.99
CA MET A 63 -8.19 -11.92 -10.28
C MET A 63 -8.22 -11.75 -8.76
N MET A 64 -7.34 -10.89 -8.22
CA MET A 64 -7.32 -10.57 -6.79
C MET A 64 -8.65 -9.94 -6.36
N LEU A 65 -9.16 -8.98 -7.15
CA LEU A 65 -10.47 -8.37 -6.90
C LEU A 65 -11.61 -9.38 -6.86
N LEU A 66 -11.63 -10.34 -7.79
CA LEU A 66 -12.67 -11.36 -7.80
C LEU A 66 -12.62 -12.22 -6.53
N LEU A 67 -11.41 -12.52 -6.04
CA LEU A 67 -11.20 -13.24 -4.79
C LEU A 67 -11.67 -12.41 -3.58
N ASP A 68 -11.34 -11.11 -3.56
CA ASP A 68 -11.73 -10.19 -2.49
C ASP A 68 -13.25 -9.99 -2.45
N VAL A 69 -13.90 -9.78 -3.60
CA VAL A 69 -15.37 -9.68 -3.70
C VAL A 69 -16.03 -10.94 -3.19
N SER A 70 -15.55 -12.12 -3.60
CA SER A 70 -16.06 -13.41 -3.09
C SER A 70 -15.88 -13.54 -1.58
N GLY A 71 -14.76 -13.06 -1.03
CA GLY A 71 -14.51 -13.00 0.41
C GLY A 71 -15.48 -12.06 1.14
N ILE A 72 -15.75 -10.89 0.57
CA ILE A 72 -16.71 -9.92 1.11
C ILE A 72 -18.12 -10.48 1.08
N GLU A 73 -18.56 -11.11 -0.01
CA GLU A 73 -19.88 -11.73 -0.12
C GLU A 73 -20.10 -12.79 0.98
N LEU A 74 -19.08 -13.60 1.25
CA LEU A 74 -19.14 -14.63 2.29
C LEU A 74 -19.26 -14.01 3.70
N ILE A 75 -18.54 -12.92 3.96
CA ILE A 75 -18.51 -12.27 5.27
C ILE A 75 -19.76 -11.38 5.50
N ALA A 76 -20.15 -10.60 4.48
CA ALA A 76 -21.27 -9.65 4.51
C ALA A 76 -22.62 -10.31 4.17
N LYS A 77 -22.63 -11.59 3.73
CA LYS A 77 -23.82 -12.35 3.31
C LYS A 77 -24.70 -11.57 2.32
N LYS A 78 -24.07 -10.84 1.42
CA LYS A 78 -24.71 -10.08 0.35
C LYS A 78 -24.16 -10.58 -0.97
N ASP A 79 -25.03 -10.76 -1.94
CA ASP A 79 -24.65 -10.95 -3.34
C ASP A 79 -24.13 -9.61 -3.87
N LEU A 80 -22.87 -9.58 -4.29
CA LEU A 80 -22.28 -8.46 -5.01
C LEU A 80 -22.26 -8.83 -6.49
N ASN A 81 -22.12 -7.83 -7.37
CA ASN A 81 -21.93 -8.08 -8.78
C ASN A 81 -20.45 -7.83 -9.11
N PRO A 82 -19.62 -8.87 -9.24
CA PRO A 82 -18.18 -8.70 -9.46
C PRO A 82 -17.86 -7.90 -10.72
N ASP A 83 -18.67 -8.02 -11.79
CA ASP A 83 -18.48 -7.26 -13.02
C ASP A 83 -18.68 -5.75 -12.79
N HIS A 84 -19.68 -5.40 -11.98
CA HIS A 84 -19.96 -4.01 -11.63
C HIS A 84 -18.89 -3.43 -10.71
N GLU A 85 -18.46 -4.18 -9.70
CA GLU A 85 -17.40 -3.74 -8.78
C GLU A 85 -16.05 -3.57 -9.51
N LEU A 86 -15.74 -4.46 -10.46
CA LEU A 86 -14.55 -4.35 -11.31
C LEU A 86 -14.60 -3.12 -12.21
N GLU A 87 -15.76 -2.82 -12.81
CA GLU A 87 -15.96 -1.61 -13.62
C GLU A 87 -15.77 -0.34 -12.79
N VAL A 88 -16.43 -0.26 -11.62
CA VAL A 88 -16.35 0.89 -10.71
C VAL A 88 -14.91 1.10 -10.20
N MET A 89 -14.20 0.02 -9.83
CA MET A 89 -12.82 0.11 -9.38
C MET A 89 -11.88 0.49 -10.53
N GLY A 90 -12.10 -0.04 -11.73
CA GLY A 90 -11.35 0.34 -12.93
C GLY A 90 -11.46 1.84 -13.21
N TYR A 91 -12.68 2.38 -13.24
CA TYR A 91 -12.90 3.81 -13.41
C TYR A 91 -12.26 4.64 -12.29
N THR A 92 -12.38 4.20 -11.04
CA THR A 92 -11.78 4.89 -9.89
C THR A 92 -10.26 4.94 -9.99
N ASN A 93 -9.61 3.83 -10.37
CA ASN A 93 -8.16 3.78 -10.53
C ASN A 93 -7.65 4.62 -11.71
N VAL A 94 -8.42 4.72 -12.80
CA VAL A 94 -8.09 5.65 -13.90
C VAL A 94 -8.15 7.10 -13.42
N VAL A 95 -9.23 7.50 -12.75
CA VAL A 95 -9.39 8.86 -12.21
C VAL A 95 -8.28 9.15 -11.19
N ASN A 96 -7.98 8.21 -10.31
CA ASN A 96 -6.94 8.34 -9.30
C ASN A 96 -5.54 8.46 -9.91
N GLY A 97 -5.21 7.66 -10.93
CA GLY A 97 -3.96 7.80 -11.69
C GLY A 97 -3.87 9.15 -12.41
N MET A 98 -4.98 9.66 -12.95
CA MET A 98 -5.07 11.02 -13.51
C MET A 98 -4.96 12.12 -12.45
N LEU A 99 -5.07 11.82 -11.16
CA LEU A 99 -4.81 12.76 -10.08
C LEU A 99 -3.45 12.50 -9.41
N GLY A 100 -2.58 11.68 -10.03
CA GLY A 100 -1.27 11.31 -9.49
C GLY A 100 -1.32 10.40 -8.27
N GLY A 101 -2.48 9.80 -7.98
CA GLY A 101 -2.69 8.90 -6.86
C GLY A 101 -2.22 7.47 -7.12
N PHE A 102 -2.07 6.71 -6.03
CA PHE A 102 -1.62 5.31 -6.06
C PHE A 102 -2.80 4.34 -6.24
N PRO A 103 -2.68 3.26 -7.05
CA PRO A 103 -3.77 2.31 -7.28
C PRO A 103 -4.43 1.83 -5.99
N GLY A 104 -5.75 1.97 -5.91
CA GLY A 104 -6.54 1.47 -4.78
C GLY A 104 -7.04 0.05 -5.04
N VAL A 105 -7.12 -0.72 -3.97
CA VAL A 105 -7.79 -2.03 -3.91
C VAL A 105 -8.90 -1.99 -2.86
N HIS A 106 -9.84 -2.92 -2.93
CA HIS A 106 -10.89 -3.04 -1.93
C HIS A 106 -10.35 -3.79 -0.71
N ASP A 107 -10.52 -3.23 0.48
CA ASP A 107 -10.26 -3.95 1.71
C ASP A 107 -11.56 -4.60 2.21
N ALA A 108 -11.60 -5.93 2.10
CA ALA A 108 -12.71 -6.74 2.56
C ALA A 108 -12.92 -6.62 4.08
N SER A 109 -11.84 -6.43 4.82
CA SER A 109 -11.84 -6.39 6.28
C SER A 109 -12.52 -5.12 6.80
N ASP A 110 -12.20 -3.98 6.19
CA ASP A 110 -12.81 -2.69 6.52
C ASP A 110 -14.29 -2.65 6.17
N THR A 111 -14.66 -3.19 4.99
CA THR A 111 -16.06 -3.27 4.55
C THR A 111 -16.89 -4.15 5.50
N ALA A 112 -16.34 -5.31 5.89
CA ALA A 112 -16.98 -6.20 6.86
C ALA A 112 -17.11 -5.58 8.26
N LEU A 113 -16.12 -4.81 8.70
CA LEU A 113 -16.17 -4.10 9.98
C LEU A 113 -17.28 -3.04 9.99
N VAL A 114 -17.39 -2.25 8.91
CA VAL A 114 -18.45 -1.23 8.77
C VAL A 114 -19.84 -1.87 8.72
N ASP A 115 -20.00 -2.99 8.02
CA ASP A 115 -21.28 -3.72 7.97
C ASP A 115 -21.64 -4.29 9.36
N ARG A 116 -20.67 -4.84 10.11
CA ARG A 116 -20.85 -5.31 11.51
C ARG A 116 -21.22 -4.18 12.47
N LEU A 117 -20.69 -2.98 12.26
CA LEU A 117 -21.04 -1.78 13.04
C LEU A 117 -22.43 -1.23 12.68
N GLY A 118 -23.15 -1.85 11.74
CA GLY A 118 -24.48 -1.41 11.29
C GLY A 118 -24.43 -0.24 10.32
N GLY A 119 -23.25 0.09 9.79
CA GLY A 119 -23.05 1.13 8.78
C GLY A 119 -23.60 0.69 7.43
N LYS A 120 -24.90 0.86 7.20
CA LYS A 120 -25.57 0.46 5.96
C LYS A 120 -25.55 1.56 4.88
N ASP A 121 -25.09 2.75 5.21
CA ASP A 121 -25.23 3.94 4.37
C ASP A 121 -23.92 4.40 3.74
N ARG A 122 -24.01 4.87 2.48
CA ARG A 122 -22.95 5.56 1.71
C ARG A 122 -22.34 6.76 2.47
N LEU A 123 -23.03 7.23 3.50
CA LEU A 123 -22.58 8.26 4.44
C LEU A 123 -21.25 7.90 5.11
N MET A 124 -21.00 6.64 5.45
CA MET A 124 -19.73 6.24 6.09
C MET A 124 -18.54 6.48 5.16
N GLY A 125 -18.69 6.14 3.88
CA GLY A 125 -17.67 6.41 2.87
C GLY A 125 -17.44 7.92 2.66
N ILE A 126 -18.51 8.72 2.67
CA ILE A 126 -18.42 10.19 2.53
C ILE A 126 -17.72 10.80 3.75
N VAL A 127 -18.06 10.38 4.96
CA VAL A 127 -17.41 10.86 6.19
C VAL A 127 -15.93 10.49 6.18
N ASN A 128 -15.59 9.27 5.80
CA ASN A 128 -14.19 8.86 5.66
C ASN A 128 -13.46 9.71 4.62
N ALA A 129 -14.04 9.93 3.43
CA ALA A 129 -13.44 10.77 2.39
C ALA A 129 -13.24 12.21 2.87
N ILE A 130 -14.19 12.79 3.61
CA ILE A 130 -14.06 14.13 4.19
C ILE A 130 -12.95 14.16 5.26
N LEU A 131 -12.86 13.14 6.10
CA LEU A 131 -11.84 13.06 7.14
C LEU A 131 -10.44 12.95 6.53
N VAL A 132 -10.28 12.11 5.50
CA VAL A 132 -9.03 11.97 4.75
C VAL A 132 -8.70 13.28 4.03
N ALA A 133 -9.67 13.92 3.36
CA ALA A 133 -9.46 15.21 2.73
C ALA A 133 -9.06 16.30 3.74
N ALA A 134 -9.67 16.31 4.93
CA ALA A 134 -9.31 17.22 6.00
C ALA A 134 -7.90 16.95 6.54
N ALA A 135 -7.50 15.68 6.65
CA ALA A 135 -6.14 15.29 7.05
C ALA A 135 -5.10 15.73 6.00
N ILE A 136 -5.42 15.60 4.70
CA ILE A 136 -4.56 16.08 3.61
C ILE A 136 -4.45 17.61 3.64
N LEU A 137 -5.56 18.32 3.87
CA LEU A 137 -5.59 19.79 3.97
C LEU A 137 -4.88 20.32 5.23
N ALA A 138 -4.84 19.54 6.31
CA ALA A 138 -4.05 19.85 7.49
C ALA A 138 -2.53 19.83 7.19
N GLY A 139 -2.13 19.23 6.06
CA GLY A 139 -0.79 19.35 5.50
C GLY A 139 0.30 18.71 6.35
N THR A 140 1.53 19.20 6.18
CA THR A 140 2.72 18.65 6.84
C THR A 140 2.76 18.95 8.34
N GLU A 141 2.08 20.01 8.81
CA GLU A 141 2.05 20.37 10.23
C GLU A 141 1.41 19.26 11.09
N PHE A 142 0.39 18.57 10.58
CA PHE A 142 -0.20 17.43 11.29
C PHE A 142 0.72 16.21 11.28
N MET A 143 1.43 15.99 10.17
CA MET A 143 2.29 14.82 9.96
C MET A 143 3.59 14.90 10.78
N GLU A 144 4.12 16.09 10.98
CA GLU A 144 5.26 16.38 11.87
C GLU A 144 4.95 16.16 13.36
N LEU A 145 3.66 16.10 13.73
CA LEU A 145 3.24 15.78 15.08
C LEU A 145 3.19 14.27 15.35
N VAL A 146 3.25 13.43 14.32
CA VAL A 146 3.13 11.98 14.50
C VAL A 146 4.50 11.40 14.83
N PRO A 147 4.71 10.76 15.99
CA PRO A 147 6.01 10.19 16.33
C PRO A 147 6.42 9.05 15.40
N THR A 148 7.67 9.05 14.98
CA THR A 148 8.23 8.07 14.01
C THR A 148 8.09 6.62 14.50
N PHE A 149 8.19 6.40 15.81
CA PHE A 149 8.07 5.06 16.39
C PHE A 149 6.65 4.48 16.25
N LEU A 150 5.61 5.31 16.14
CA LEU A 150 4.25 4.81 15.89
C LEU A 150 4.14 4.25 14.48
N LEU A 151 4.69 4.96 13.49
CA LEU A 151 4.71 4.52 12.08
C LEU A 151 5.51 3.22 11.94
N GLY A 152 6.72 3.16 12.54
CA GLY A 152 7.53 1.95 12.54
C GLY A 152 6.90 0.79 13.29
N GLY A 153 6.29 1.06 14.45
CA GLY A 153 5.59 0.05 15.25
C GLY A 153 4.37 -0.53 14.53
N LEU A 154 3.58 0.33 13.87
CA LEU A 154 2.45 -0.10 13.05
C LEU A 154 2.91 -0.97 11.88
N LEU A 155 3.99 -0.58 11.20
CA LEU A 155 4.56 -1.36 10.10
C LEU A 155 5.03 -2.75 10.56
N ILE A 156 5.72 -2.82 11.70
CA ILE A 156 6.14 -4.10 12.30
C ILE A 156 4.93 -4.93 12.70
N TYR A 157 3.91 -4.31 13.30
CA TYR A 157 2.68 -5.00 13.70
C TYR A 157 1.97 -5.63 12.50
N VAL A 158 1.70 -4.84 11.46
CA VAL A 158 1.04 -5.33 10.23
C VAL A 158 1.89 -6.41 9.56
N GLY A 159 3.21 -6.23 9.49
CA GLY A 159 4.11 -7.25 8.95
C GLY A 159 4.10 -8.57 9.74
N LEU A 160 4.02 -8.49 11.07
CA LEU A 160 3.91 -9.67 11.94
C LEU A 160 2.55 -10.35 11.82
N GLU A 161 1.47 -9.58 11.72
CA GLU A 161 0.12 -10.10 11.51
C GLU A 161 0.04 -10.90 10.20
N PHE A 162 0.55 -10.33 9.10
CA PHE A 162 0.67 -11.06 7.84
C PHE A 162 1.51 -12.33 7.97
N LEU A 163 2.65 -12.28 8.68
CA LEU A 163 3.48 -13.46 8.90
C LEU A 163 2.73 -14.55 9.68
N ILE A 164 1.99 -14.18 10.72
CA ILE A 164 1.22 -15.13 11.53
C ILE A 164 0.11 -15.77 10.69
N ASP A 165 -0.61 -14.98 9.92
CA ASP A 165 -1.72 -15.48 9.11
C ASP A 165 -1.22 -16.38 7.97
N TRP A 166 -0.24 -15.91 7.21
CA TRP A 166 0.20 -16.61 6.00
C TRP A 166 1.28 -17.67 6.23
N LEU A 167 2.03 -17.63 7.33
CA LEU A 167 3.06 -18.63 7.63
C LEU A 167 2.62 -19.60 8.73
N TRP A 168 2.07 -19.07 9.82
CA TRP A 168 1.73 -19.90 10.98
C TRP A 168 0.38 -20.59 10.82
N LYS A 169 -0.70 -19.86 10.51
CA LYS A 169 -2.03 -20.48 10.35
C LYS A 169 -2.12 -21.32 9.09
N ALA A 170 -1.50 -20.86 8.00
CA ALA A 170 -1.44 -21.60 6.74
C ALA A 170 -0.84 -23.01 6.88
N ARG A 171 0.04 -23.24 7.86
CA ARG A 171 0.62 -24.57 8.14
C ARG A 171 -0.44 -25.62 8.48
N ASP A 172 -1.45 -25.22 9.25
CA ASP A 172 -2.47 -26.13 9.77
C ASP A 172 -3.70 -26.18 8.85
N GLU A 173 -3.91 -25.15 8.02
CA GLU A 173 -5.06 -25.04 7.11
C GLU A 173 -4.79 -25.57 5.69
N LEU A 174 -3.54 -25.56 5.20
CA LEU A 174 -3.20 -25.94 3.83
C LEU A 174 -2.59 -27.34 3.70
N PRO A 175 -2.81 -28.04 2.56
CA PRO A 175 -2.07 -29.24 2.24
C PRO A 175 -0.58 -28.93 2.03
N LEU A 176 0.30 -29.91 2.31
CA LEU A 176 1.76 -29.74 2.28
C LEU A 176 2.30 -29.16 0.95
N SER A 177 1.67 -29.46 -0.19
CA SER A 177 2.06 -28.91 -1.49
C SER A 177 1.92 -27.38 -1.52
N ASP A 178 0.81 -26.85 -1.02
CA ASP A 178 0.50 -25.41 -1.09
C ASP A 178 1.33 -24.65 -0.05
N TYR A 179 1.53 -25.25 1.12
CA TYR A 179 2.42 -24.70 2.14
C TYR A 179 3.88 -24.57 1.63
N VAL A 180 4.39 -25.56 0.89
CA VAL A 180 5.74 -25.47 0.28
C VAL A 180 5.83 -24.32 -0.72
N VAL A 181 4.78 -24.07 -1.50
CA VAL A 181 4.73 -22.92 -2.42
C VAL A 181 4.79 -21.60 -1.65
N VAL A 182 4.05 -21.47 -0.54
CA VAL A 182 4.09 -20.26 0.31
C VAL A 182 5.50 -20.00 0.84
N ILE A 183 6.18 -21.02 1.37
CA ILE A 183 7.57 -20.90 1.83
C ILE A 183 8.51 -20.50 0.69
N LEU A 184 8.33 -21.08 -0.49
CA LEU A 184 9.15 -20.78 -1.65
C LEU A 184 8.99 -19.32 -2.09
N ILE A 185 7.75 -18.82 -2.16
CA ILE A 185 7.47 -17.41 -2.48
C ILE A 185 8.15 -16.48 -1.47
N LEU A 186 8.06 -16.78 -0.18
CA LEU A 186 8.69 -15.99 0.88
C LEU A 186 10.22 -15.93 0.72
N ILE A 187 10.86 -17.06 0.42
CA ILE A 187 12.31 -17.12 0.17
C ILE A 187 12.69 -16.29 -1.07
N VAL A 188 11.91 -16.41 -2.15
CA VAL A 188 12.15 -15.66 -3.40
C VAL A 188 12.04 -14.15 -3.18
N ILE A 189 11.02 -13.70 -2.45
CA ILE A 189 10.83 -12.27 -2.13
C ILE A 189 12.00 -11.75 -1.29
N ILE A 190 12.37 -12.46 -0.22
CA ILE A 190 13.50 -12.06 0.64
C ILE A 190 14.80 -11.98 -0.17
N PHE A 191 15.05 -12.96 -1.04
CA PHE A 191 16.25 -12.97 -1.87
C PHE A 191 16.25 -11.83 -2.90
N SER A 192 15.12 -11.60 -3.57
CA SER A 192 14.95 -10.53 -4.55
C SER A 192 15.20 -9.15 -3.93
N GLU A 193 14.57 -8.86 -2.79
CA GLU A 193 14.72 -7.57 -2.09
C GLU A 193 16.13 -7.41 -1.51
N SER A 194 16.70 -8.46 -0.92
CA SER A 194 18.08 -8.44 -0.44
C SER A 194 19.09 -8.18 -1.57
N CYS A 195 18.84 -8.76 -2.75
CA CYS A 195 19.67 -8.52 -3.93
C CYS A 195 19.54 -7.08 -4.44
N ARG A 196 18.32 -6.51 -4.43
CA ARG A 196 18.05 -5.11 -4.80
C ARG A 196 18.71 -4.12 -3.83
N ALA A 197 18.78 -4.47 -2.54
CA ALA A 197 19.39 -3.65 -1.50
C ALA A 197 20.94 -3.64 -1.53
N SER A 198 21.58 -4.55 -2.29
CA SER A 198 23.03 -4.63 -2.36
C SER A 198 23.64 -3.44 -3.14
N PRO A 199 24.69 -2.76 -2.62
CA PRO A 199 25.33 -1.61 -3.29
C PRO A 199 25.99 -1.92 -4.64
N SER A 200 26.13 -3.18 -5.04
CA SER A 200 26.75 -3.61 -6.30
C SER A 200 25.80 -3.55 -7.52
N ALA A 201 24.79 -2.67 -7.48
CA ALA A 201 23.70 -2.55 -8.45
C ALA A 201 24.12 -2.16 -9.89
N SER A 202 25.41 -1.95 -10.17
CA SER A 202 25.92 -1.75 -11.54
C SER A 202 25.88 -3.01 -12.41
N LEU A 203 25.76 -4.20 -11.80
CA LEU A 203 25.63 -5.49 -12.51
C LEU A 203 24.19 -5.99 -12.62
N TRP A 204 23.22 -5.32 -11.99
CA TRP A 204 21.80 -5.74 -12.01
C TRP A 204 21.19 -5.85 -13.41
N PRO A 205 21.45 -4.91 -14.37
CA PRO A 205 20.92 -5.06 -15.73
C PRO A 205 21.47 -6.29 -16.47
N LEU A 206 22.71 -6.72 -16.13
CA LEU A 206 23.36 -7.87 -16.74
C LEU A 206 22.86 -9.20 -16.17
N LEU A 207 22.46 -9.22 -14.89
CA LEU A 207 21.86 -10.39 -14.24
C LEU A 207 20.37 -10.54 -14.55
N SER A 208 19.63 -9.44 -14.73
CA SER A 208 18.23 -9.50 -15.16
C SER A 208 18.09 -10.11 -16.56
N SER A 209 19.00 -9.81 -17.48
CA SER A 209 19.03 -10.45 -18.82
C SER A 209 19.28 -11.96 -18.78
N LEU A 210 19.99 -12.48 -17.76
CA LEU A 210 20.20 -13.92 -17.59
C LEU A 210 18.99 -14.62 -16.96
N CYS A 211 18.14 -13.90 -16.21
CA CYS A 211 16.93 -14.45 -15.60
C CYS A 211 15.74 -14.46 -16.57
N THR A 212 15.67 -13.53 -17.53
CA THR A 212 14.56 -13.47 -18.51
C THR A 212 14.72 -14.43 -19.70
N ILE A 213 15.88 -15.07 -19.90
CA ILE A 213 16.14 -15.97 -21.04
C ILE A 213 15.79 -17.45 -20.75
N ARG A 214 15.18 -17.75 -19.60
CA ARG A 214 14.71 -19.11 -19.30
C ARG A 214 13.29 -19.16 -18.74
N SER A 215 12.34 -18.67 -19.53
CA SER A 215 10.94 -19.12 -19.53
C SER A 215 10.45 -19.19 -20.97
#